data_AF-A0A1I5UI97-F1
#
_entry.id   AF-A0A1I5UI97-F1
#
_cell.length_a   1.000
_cell.length_b   1.000
_cell.length_c   1.000
_cell.angle_alpha   90.00
_cell.angle_beta   90.00
_cell.angle_gamma   90.00
#
_symmetry.space_group_name_H-M   'P 1'
#
loop_
_entity.id
_entity.type
_entity.pdbx_description
1 polymer ?
#
loop_
_entity_poly.entity_id
_entity_poly.type
_entity_poly.pdbx_seq_one_letter_code
_entity_poly.pdbx_strand_id
1 'polypeptide(L)'
;MKIFNITCCILFVLFAALQYNDPDGIKWIIIYLYPAILCWLAFRNKFYPPAYIIGIIVYLGYAVYKIFDANGLIDWATKHHAEDIAATMKAEKPWIEETREFFGLVILIVVLIINYVYARRRRKA
;
A
#
# COMPACT_ATOMS: atom_id res chain seq x y z
N MET A 1 -13.09 8.11 -12.22
CA MET A 1 -11.70 8.34 -11.77
C MET A 1 -11.52 9.47 -10.78
N LYS A 2 -12.16 10.63 -10.94
CA LYS A 2 -12.00 11.73 -9.96
C LYS A 2 -12.43 11.33 -8.54
N ILE A 3 -13.66 10.83 -8.36
CA ILE A 3 -14.20 10.39 -7.06
C ILE A 3 -13.34 9.27 -6.44
N PHE A 4 -12.99 8.26 -7.25
CA PHE A 4 -12.09 7.18 -6.84
C PHE A 4 -10.76 7.73 -6.30
N ASN A 5 -10.09 8.58 -7.07
CA ASN A 5 -8.78 9.10 -6.71
C ASN A 5 -8.80 10.05 -5.51
N ILE A 6 -9.82 10.89 -5.36
CA ILE A 6 -9.90 11.75 -4.16
C ILE A 6 -10.18 10.90 -2.91
N THR A 7 -11.01 9.85 -3.03
CA THR A 7 -11.29 8.92 -1.93
C THR A 7 -10.02 8.18 -1.51
N CYS A 8 -9.29 7.59 -2.46
CA CYS A 8 -8.01 6.92 -2.19
C CYS A 8 -6.98 7.88 -1.61
N CYS A 9 -6.90 9.12 -2.12
CA CYS A 9 -5.99 10.13 -1.59
C CYS A 9 -6.27 10.43 -0.12
N ILE A 10 -7.53 10.68 0.25
CA ILE A 10 -7.92 10.96 1.63
C ILE A 10 -7.60 9.75 2.52
N LEU A 11 -7.97 8.54 2.09
CA LEU A 11 -7.69 7.31 2.84
C LEU A 11 -6.19 7.10 3.08
N PHE A 12 -5.34 7.29 2.08
CA PHE A 12 -3.90 7.11 2.23
C PHE A 12 -3.26 8.19 3.11
N VAL A 13 -3.76 9.42 3.08
CA VAL A 13 -3.33 10.47 4.02
C VAL A 13 -3.75 10.11 5.45
N LEU A 14 -4.95 9.56 5.65
CA LEU A 14 -5.39 9.10 6.97
C LEU A 14 -4.52 7.94 7.46
N PHE A 15 -4.18 6.97 6.60
CA PHE A 15 -3.27 5.87 6.96
C PHE A 15 -1.87 6.37 7.32
N ALA A 16 -1.34 7.34 6.57
CA ALA A 16 -0.10 8.00 6.94
C ALA A 16 -0.21 8.71 8.31
N ALA A 17 -1.33 9.37 8.60
CA ALA A 17 -1.54 10.06 9.87
C ALA A 17 -1.64 9.08 11.07
N LEU A 18 -2.26 7.92 10.88
CA LEU A 18 -2.35 6.90 11.94
C LEU A 18 -0.98 6.33 12.33
N GLN A 19 -0.04 6.36 11.40
CA GLN A 19 1.28 5.78 11.55
C GLN A 19 2.21 6.59 12.49
N TYR A 20 1.85 7.82 12.87
CA TYR A 20 2.60 8.57 13.89
C TYR A 20 2.58 7.90 15.28
N ASN A 21 1.67 6.95 15.49
CA ASN A 21 1.57 6.19 16.73
C ASN A 21 2.60 5.04 16.81
N ASP A 22 3.29 4.71 15.70
CA ASP A 22 4.21 3.57 15.64
C ASP A 22 5.68 4.03 15.61
N PRO A 23 6.59 3.34 16.34
CA PRO A 23 8.00 3.71 16.43
C PRO A 23 8.73 3.67 15.07
N ASP A 24 8.27 2.80 14.16
CA ASP A 24 8.81 2.61 12.81
C ASP A 24 8.01 3.35 11.72
N GLY A 25 7.12 4.25 12.14
CA GLY A 25 6.07 4.79 11.29
C GLY A 25 6.51 5.68 10.13
N ILE A 26 7.69 6.29 10.21
CA ILE A 26 8.20 7.20 9.17
C ILE A 26 8.27 6.51 7.80
N LYS A 27 8.71 5.25 7.75
CA LYS A 27 8.80 4.45 6.52
C LYS A 27 7.42 4.36 5.84
N TRP A 28 6.41 4.02 6.63
CA TRP A 28 5.03 3.84 6.17
C TRP A 28 4.35 5.14 5.80
N ILE A 29 4.62 6.25 6.51
CA ILE A 29 4.17 7.59 6.13
C ILE A 29 4.61 7.91 4.69
N ILE A 30 5.88 7.67 4.37
CA ILE A 30 6.43 7.92 3.02
C ILE A 30 5.76 7.00 1.99
N ILE A 31 5.60 5.71 2.34
CA ILE A 31 4.97 4.72 1.48
C ILE A 31 3.52 5.10 1.15
N TYR A 32 2.73 5.57 2.11
CA TYR A 32 1.34 5.99 1.90
C TYR A 32 1.21 7.35 1.19
N LEU A 33 2.12 8.29 1.44
CA LEU A 33 2.05 9.63 0.83
C LEU A 33 2.33 9.63 -0.68
N TYR A 34 3.23 8.77 -1.16
CA TYR A 34 3.55 8.68 -2.58
C TYR A 34 2.31 8.40 -3.47
N PRO A 35 1.52 7.33 -3.25
CA PRO A 35 0.31 7.07 -4.02
C PRO A 35 -0.78 8.09 -3.72
N ALA A 36 -0.81 8.69 -2.52
CA ALA A 36 -1.75 9.78 -2.20
C ALA A 36 -1.53 10.99 -3.12
N ILE A 37 -0.29 11.44 -3.30
CA ILE A 37 0.07 12.54 -4.21
C ILE A 37 -0.32 12.19 -5.65
N LEU A 38 -0.03 10.96 -6.08
CA LEU A 38 -0.36 10.49 -7.41
C LEU A 38 -1.89 10.41 -7.65
N CYS A 39 -2.66 10.03 -6.64
CA CYS A 39 -4.11 10.08 -6.67
C CYS A 39 -4.63 11.52 -6.72
N TRP A 40 -4.06 12.43 -5.94
CA TRP A 40 -4.40 13.86 -5.98
C TRP A 40 -4.15 14.50 -7.35
N LEU A 41 -3.02 14.16 -7.98
CA LEU A 41 -2.71 14.61 -9.34
C LEU A 41 -3.72 14.04 -10.35
N ALA A 42 -4.05 12.75 -10.23
CA ALA A 42 -5.03 12.09 -11.08
C ALA A 42 -6.46 12.65 -10.90
N PHE A 43 -6.83 13.09 -9.69
CA PHE A 43 -8.07 13.84 -9.43
C PHE A 43 -8.11 15.16 -10.21
N ARG A 44 -6.97 15.85 -10.31
CA ARG A 44 -6.76 17.05 -11.15
C ARG A 44 -6.54 16.74 -12.63
N ASN A 45 -6.90 15.53 -13.09
CA ASN A 45 -6.73 15.06 -14.46
C ASN A 45 -5.27 15.00 -14.96
N LYS A 46 -4.27 15.05 -14.08
CA LYS A 46 -2.85 14.91 -14.42
C LYS A 46 -2.39 13.49 -14.11
N PHE A 47 -2.04 12.73 -15.15
CA PHE A 47 -1.62 11.33 -15.01
C PHE A 47 -0.15 11.18 -15.38
N TYR A 48 0.57 10.41 -14.56
CA TYR A 48 2.01 10.17 -14.73
C TYR A 48 2.29 8.65 -14.82
N PRO A 49 2.06 8.02 -15.99
CA PRO A 49 2.26 6.58 -16.17
C PRO A 49 3.61 6.03 -15.70
N PRO A 50 4.75 6.70 -15.95
CA PRO A 50 6.04 6.23 -15.44
C PRO A 50 6.10 6.19 -13.91
N ALA A 51 5.52 7.18 -13.22
CA ALA A 51 5.49 7.21 -11.77
C ALA A 51 4.65 6.04 -11.20
N TYR A 52 3.52 5.70 -11.83
CA TYR A 52 2.75 4.52 -11.42
C TYR A 52 3.57 3.23 -11.53
N ILE A 53 4.31 3.05 -12.63
CA ILE A 53 5.16 1.86 -12.83
C ILE A 53 6.27 1.80 -11.78
N ILE A 54 6.96 2.92 -11.51
CA ILE A 54 8.02 3.00 -10.50
C ILE A 54 7.46 2.60 -9.13
N GLY A 55 6.34 3.19 -8.71
CA GLY A 55 5.68 2.84 -7.45
C GLY A 55 5.30 1.35 -7.38
N ILE A 56 4.74 0.80 -8.44
CA ILE A 56 4.38 -0.62 -8.51
C ILE A 56 5.62 -1.52 -8.34
N ILE A 57 6.72 -1.23 -9.04
CA ILE A 57 7.95 -2.03 -8.95
C ILE A 57 8.54 -1.97 -7.54
N VAL A 58 8.62 -0.78 -6.96
CA VAL A 58 9.16 -0.59 -5.61
C VAL A 58 8.30 -1.32 -4.58
N TYR A 59 6.97 -1.18 -4.64
CA TYR A 59 6.07 -1.83 -3.69
C TYR A 59 6.00 -3.33 -3.89
N LEU A 60 6.07 -3.83 -5.13
CA LEU A 60 6.17 -5.27 -5.39
C LEU A 60 7.48 -5.84 -4.83
N GLY A 61 8.60 -5.16 -5.05
CA GLY A 61 9.89 -5.58 -4.47
C GLY A 61 9.82 -5.65 -2.94
N TYR A 62 9.22 -4.65 -2.31
CA TYR A 62 9.06 -4.63 -0.86
C TYR A 62 8.06 -5.67 -0.33
N ALA A 63 6.95 -5.88 -1.04
CA ALA A 63 5.96 -6.91 -0.72
C ALA A 63 6.55 -8.33 -0.86
N VAL A 64 7.38 -8.58 -1.88
CA VAL A 64 8.11 -9.84 -2.05
C VAL A 64 9.10 -10.04 -0.90
N TYR A 65 9.85 -9.00 -0.52
CA TYR A 65 10.72 -9.07 0.65
C TYR A 65 9.95 -9.48 1.91
N LYS A 66 8.80 -8.85 2.18
CA LYS A 66 7.91 -9.17 3.32
C LYS A 66 7.31 -10.59 3.26
N ILE A 67 7.13 -11.19 2.07
CA ILE A 67 6.66 -12.58 1.93
C ILE A 67 7.71 -13.57 2.44
N PHE A 68 8.99 -13.30 2.20
CA PHE A 68 10.12 -14.18 2.53
C PHE A 68 10.78 -13.86 3.88
N ASP A 69 10.28 -12.86 4.62
CA ASP A 69 10.76 -12.54 5.96
C ASP A 69 10.41 -13.67 6.95
N ALA A 70 11.22 -13.82 8.01
CA ALA A 70 11.16 -14.93 8.95
C ALA A 70 9.81 -15.04 9.69
N ASN A 71 9.07 -13.94 9.80
CA ASN A 71 7.70 -13.85 10.34
C ASN A 71 6.67 -13.41 9.28
N GLY A 72 7.00 -13.56 8.00
CA GLY A 72 6.21 -13.06 6.87
C GLY A 72 4.93 -13.84 6.60
N LEU A 73 4.30 -13.56 5.46
CA LEU A 73 2.99 -14.13 5.08
C LEU A 73 2.97 -15.67 5.08
N ILE A 74 4.08 -16.29 4.67
CA ILE A 74 4.19 -17.75 4.62
C ILE A 74 4.19 -18.32 6.05
N ASP A 75 4.90 -17.69 6.98
CA ASP A 75 4.96 -18.11 8.37
C ASP A 75 3.60 -17.94 9.07
N TRP A 76 2.93 -16.79 8.85
CA TRP A 76 1.57 -16.56 9.32
C TRP A 76 0.57 -17.61 8.81
N ALA A 77 0.61 -17.92 7.52
CA ALA A 77 -0.33 -18.86 6.89
C ALA A 77 -0.05 -20.32 7.29
N THR A 78 1.22 -20.69 7.43
CA THR A 78 1.62 -22.10 7.65
C THR A 78 1.79 -22.46 9.13
N LYS A 79 2.40 -21.59 9.93
CA LYS A 79 2.68 -21.85 11.36
C LYS A 79 1.65 -21.24 12.31
N HIS A 80 0.99 -20.16 11.90
CA HIS A 80 -0.01 -19.47 12.73
C HIS A 80 -1.45 -19.64 12.22
N HIS A 81 -1.70 -20.62 11.33
CA HIS A 81 -3.03 -21.02 10.87
C HIS A 81 -3.95 -19.88 10.40
N ALA A 82 -3.37 -18.82 9.81
CA ALA A 82 -4.12 -17.64 9.42
C ALA A 82 -4.88 -16.97 10.59
N GLU A 83 -4.23 -16.86 11.75
CA GLU A 83 -4.75 -16.10 12.90
C GLU A 83 -5.30 -14.72 12.48
N ASP A 84 -6.39 -14.30 13.11
CA ASP A 84 -7.10 -13.07 12.77
C ASP A 84 -6.18 -11.85 12.78
N ILE A 85 -5.98 -11.25 11.61
CA ILE A 85 -5.13 -10.07 11.37
C ILE A 85 -5.77 -8.81 11.98
N ALA A 86 -7.07 -8.85 12.34
CA ALA A 86 -7.75 -7.79 13.07
C ALA A 86 -7.52 -7.86 14.60
N ALA A 87 -6.90 -8.94 15.10
CA ALA A 87 -6.65 -9.12 16.53
C ALA A 87 -5.70 -8.04 17.11
N THR A 88 -5.79 -7.86 18.43
CA THR A 88 -5.00 -6.88 19.16
C THR A 88 -3.51 -7.18 19.01
N MET A 89 -2.73 -6.17 18.60
CA MET A 89 -1.27 -6.27 18.53
C MET A 89 -0.73 -6.49 19.95
N LYS A 90 -0.12 -7.64 20.19
CA LYS A 90 0.73 -7.89 21.36
C LYS A 90 2.16 -8.00 20.86
N ALA A 91 3.13 -7.57 21.66
CA ALA A 91 4.55 -7.73 21.36
C ALA A 91 4.96 -9.19 21.07
N GLU A 92 4.13 -10.14 21.49
CA GLU A 92 4.29 -11.58 21.25
C GLU A 92 3.86 -12.04 19.84
N LYS A 93 3.24 -11.17 19.01
CA LYS A 93 2.66 -11.54 17.70
C LYS A 93 3.16 -10.66 16.52
N PRO A 94 4.47 -10.61 16.24
CA PRO A 94 5.03 -9.79 15.15
C PRO A 94 4.47 -10.12 13.76
N TRP A 95 4.04 -11.36 13.51
CA TRP A 95 3.46 -11.78 12.23
C TRP A 95 2.16 -11.06 11.86
N ILE A 96 1.40 -10.54 12.83
CA ILE A 96 0.15 -9.78 12.57
C ILE A 96 0.49 -8.40 11.97
N GLU A 97 1.48 -7.72 12.52
CA GLU A 97 1.97 -6.44 12.03
C GLU A 97 2.54 -6.59 10.61
N GLU A 98 3.42 -7.56 10.41
CA GLU A 98 4.02 -7.90 9.12
C GLU A 98 2.97 -8.21 8.04
N THR A 99 1.91 -8.93 8.41
CA THR A 99 0.82 -9.27 7.50
C THR A 99 -0.04 -8.05 7.16
N ARG A 100 -0.33 -7.17 8.13
CA ARG A 100 -1.05 -5.89 7.88
C ARG A 100 -0.30 -5.00 6.92
N GLU A 101 1.00 -4.86 7.15
CA GLU A 101 1.92 -4.10 6.32
C GLU A 101 1.96 -4.62 4.88
N PHE A 102 2.04 -5.95 4.71
CA PHE A 102 1.95 -6.58 3.39
C PHE A 102 0.64 -6.24 2.67
N PHE A 103 -0.51 -6.39 3.33
CA PHE A 103 -1.80 -6.05 2.71
C PHE A 103 -1.93 -4.56 2.40
N GLY A 104 -1.33 -3.68 3.21
CA GLY A 104 -1.20 -2.27 2.92
C GLY A 104 -0.52 -2.04 1.56
N LEU A 105 0.63 -2.67 1.32
CA LEU A 105 1.35 -2.57 0.04
C LEU A 105 0.52 -3.09 -1.14
N VAL A 106 -0.19 -4.21 -0.96
CA VAL A 106 -1.06 -4.79 -1.98
C VAL A 106 -2.13 -3.79 -2.41
N ILE A 107 -2.79 -3.12 -1.46
CA ILE A 107 -3.80 -2.09 -1.74
C ILE A 107 -3.17 -0.94 -2.55
N LEU A 108 -1.98 -0.46 -2.16
CA LEU A 108 -1.29 0.60 -2.89
C LEU A 108 -0.98 0.21 -4.32
N ILE A 109 -0.47 -1.01 -4.54
CA ILE A 109 -0.17 -1.56 -5.88
C ILE A 109 -1.44 -1.61 -6.73
N VAL A 110 -2.55 -2.13 -6.21
CA VAL A 110 -3.82 -2.23 -6.95
C VAL A 110 -4.31 -0.85 -7.38
N VAL A 111 -4.26 0.16 -6.50
CA VAL A 111 -4.68 1.53 -6.83
C VAL A 111 -3.79 2.16 -7.90
N LEU A 112 -2.47 1.93 -7.85
CA LEU A 112 -1.54 2.38 -8.89
C LEU A 112 -1.79 1.70 -10.24
N ILE A 113 -2.08 0.39 -10.25
CA ILE A 113 -2.43 -0.36 -11.48
C ILE A 113 -3.70 0.21 -12.11
N ILE A 114 -4.74 0.47 -11.32
CA ILE A 114 -6.00 1.06 -11.81
C ILE A 114 -5.73 2.42 -12.47
N ASN A 115 -4.94 3.28 -11.82
CA ASN A 115 -4.57 4.59 -12.37
C ASN A 115 -3.72 4.46 -13.64
N TYR A 116 -2.79 3.52 -13.69
CA TYR A 116 -1.97 3.24 -14.87
C TYR A 116 -2.81 2.80 -16.07
N VAL A 117 -3.69 1.81 -15.88
CA VAL A 117 -4.58 1.30 -16.94
C VAL A 117 -5.49 2.41 -17.46
N TYR A 118 -6.07 3.21 -16.56
CA TYR A 118 -6.89 4.35 -16.96
C TYR A 118 -6.11 5.40 -17.76
N ALA A 119 -4.92 5.77 -17.29
CA ALA A 119 -4.06 6.73 -17.98
C ALA A 119 -3.65 6.25 -19.37
N ARG A 120 -3.36 4.95 -19.53
CA ARG A 120 -3.05 4.32 -20.82
C ARG A 120 -4.25 4.35 -21.78
N ARG A 121 -5.46 4.10 -21.29
CA ARG A 121 -6.69 4.18 -22.10
C ARG A 121 -6.95 5.60 -22.58
N ARG A 122 -6.75 6.61 -21.73
CA ARG A 122 -6.91 8.03 -22.09
C ARG A 122 -5.88 8.55 -23.09
N ARG A 123 -4.68 7.98 -23.17
CA ARG A 123 -3.68 8.38 -24.18
C ARG A 123 -3.96 7.84 -25.59
N LYS A 124 -4.80 6.80 -25.69
CA LYS A 124 -5.15 6.16 -26.97
C LYS A 124 -6.43 6.72 -27.59
N ALA A 125 -7.20 7.51 -26.85
CA ALA A 125 -8.41 8.21 -27.28
C ALA A 125 -8.08 9.68 -27.57
#